data_AF-A0A0B5QWB7-F1
#
_entry.id   AF-A0A0B5QWB7-F1
#
_cell.length_a   1.000
_cell.length_b   1.000
_cell.length_c   1.000
_cell.angle_alpha   90.00
_cell.angle_beta   90.00
_cell.angle_gamma   90.00
#
_symmetry.space_group_name_H-M   'P 1'
#
loop_
_entity.id
_entity.type
_entity.pdbx_description
1 polymer ?
#
loop_
_entity_poly.entity_id
_entity_poly.type
_entity_poly.pdbx_seq_one_letter_code
_entity_poly.pdbx_strand_id
1 'polypeptide(L)'
;MNKLLIPINDDTFKAKVNIRFNNILDGLYSFKNFTLVASDIDDGENKLIKLIEYIFEINNSNAYIDFYINKISPEDKNTLFHLLSDEDKDIFTSYLNFDEHTGVFFRLVDKELIPFLVRLNTREIFFVTFYFTNKPITIWGNYDLNFPCFFNAQEDFEFYYNISKSFGLLINSDSED
;
A
#
# COMPACT_ATOMS: atom_id res chain seq x y z
N MET A 1 -9.12 -3.41 22.32
CA MET A 1 -8.43 -3.75 21.06
C MET A 1 -7.49 -2.61 20.70
N ASN A 2 -6.25 -2.94 20.34
CA ASN A 2 -5.36 -1.94 19.75
C ASN A 2 -5.90 -1.56 18.37
N LYS A 3 -5.92 -0.27 18.05
CA LYS A 3 -6.33 0.18 16.72
C LYS A 3 -5.17 -0.07 15.75
N LEU A 4 -5.33 -1.00 14.82
CA LEU A 4 -4.33 -1.30 13.78
C LEU A 4 -4.24 -0.17 12.73
N LEU A 5 -5.37 0.51 12.53
CA LEU A 5 -5.55 1.59 11.58
C LEU A 5 -6.20 2.79 12.28
N ILE A 6 -5.64 3.98 12.09
CA ILE A 6 -6.11 5.22 12.73
C ILE A 6 -6.57 6.19 11.65
N PRO A 7 -7.85 6.56 11.59
CA PRO A 7 -8.32 7.52 10.60
C PRO A 7 -7.65 8.89 10.77
N ILE A 8 -7.31 9.54 9.66
CA ILE A 8 -6.74 10.89 9.65
C ILE A 8 -7.45 11.78 8.63
N ASN A 9 -7.45 13.09 8.86
CA ASN A 9 -8.02 14.03 7.89
C ASN A 9 -7.02 14.36 6.76
N ASP A 10 -7.56 14.86 5.66
CA ASP A 10 -6.82 15.28 4.47
C ASP A 10 -5.67 16.25 4.77
N ASP A 11 -5.90 17.26 5.62
CA ASP A 11 -4.90 18.28 5.91
C ASP A 11 -3.69 17.67 6.63
N THR A 12 -3.95 16.76 7.58
CA THR A 12 -2.90 16.00 8.28
C THR A 12 -2.14 15.11 7.31
N PHE A 13 -2.85 14.40 6.42
CA PHE A 13 -2.22 13.57 5.40
C PHE A 13 -1.33 14.39 4.47
N LYS A 14 -1.86 15.47 3.88
CA LYS A 14 -1.14 16.36 2.94
C LYS A 14 0.06 17.05 3.57
N ALA A 15 0.03 17.31 4.88
CA ALA A 15 1.16 17.89 5.62
C ALA A 15 2.28 16.88 5.93
N LYS A 16 2.02 15.56 5.83
CA LYS A 16 2.97 14.49 6.20
C LYS A 16 3.49 13.73 4.99
N VAL A 17 2.68 13.56 3.95
CA VAL A 17 3.01 12.73 2.78
C VAL A 17 3.38 13.61 1.60
N ASN A 18 4.64 13.56 1.17
CA ASN A 18 5.16 14.44 0.11
C ASN A 18 5.09 13.84 -1.30
N ILE A 19 5.17 12.51 -1.42
CA ILE A 19 5.01 11.79 -2.68
C ILE A 19 3.55 11.37 -2.76
N ARG A 20 2.72 12.18 -3.39
CA ARG A 20 1.28 11.92 -3.55
C ARG A 20 0.79 12.61 -4.81
N PHE A 21 -0.21 12.01 -5.45
CA PHE A 21 -0.79 12.47 -6.70
C PHE A 21 -2.17 11.84 -6.87
N ASN A 22 -3.02 12.45 -7.69
CA ASN A 22 -4.41 12.01 -7.83
C ASN A 22 -4.59 10.95 -8.93
N ASN A 23 -3.67 10.90 -9.89
CA ASN A 23 -3.69 9.93 -10.96
C ASN A 23 -2.28 9.42 -11.25
N ILE A 24 -2.18 8.20 -11.76
CA ILE A 24 -0.90 7.52 -11.94
C ILE A 24 0.05 8.25 -12.92
N LEU A 25 -0.49 8.93 -13.94
CA LEU A 25 0.32 9.65 -14.93
C LEU A 25 1.07 10.82 -14.27
N ASP A 26 0.42 11.57 -13.38
CA ASP A 26 1.09 12.61 -12.60
C ASP A 26 2.27 12.03 -11.81
N GLY A 27 2.09 10.83 -11.24
CA GLY A 27 3.13 10.10 -10.54
C GLY A 27 4.34 9.80 -11.43
N LEU A 28 4.08 9.19 -12.59
CA LEU A 28 5.10 8.78 -13.56
C LEU A 28 5.88 9.98 -14.12
N TYR A 29 5.23 11.12 -14.31
CA TYR A 29 5.87 12.33 -14.82
C TYR A 29 6.61 13.15 -13.76
N SER A 30 6.16 13.09 -12.50
CA SER A 30 6.67 14.00 -11.45
C SER A 30 7.74 13.37 -10.56
N PHE A 31 7.83 12.04 -10.53
CA PHE A 31 8.70 11.32 -9.60
C PHE A 31 9.57 10.29 -10.31
N LYS A 32 10.75 10.04 -9.74
CA LYS A 32 11.52 8.84 -10.07
C LYS A 32 10.68 7.63 -9.72
N ASN A 33 10.72 6.61 -10.56
CA ASN A 33 9.88 5.45 -10.35
C ASN A 33 10.51 4.16 -10.87
N PHE A 34 10.06 3.06 -10.30
CA PHE A 34 10.17 1.73 -10.89
C PHE A 34 8.90 0.97 -10.54
N THR A 35 8.68 -0.17 -11.19
CA THR A 35 7.55 -1.05 -10.95
C THR A 35 8.04 -2.34 -10.32
N LEU A 36 7.52 -2.65 -9.12
CA LEU A 36 7.68 -3.98 -8.53
C LEU A 36 6.75 -4.95 -9.25
N VAL A 37 7.24 -6.13 -9.57
CA VAL A 37 6.44 -7.17 -10.21
C VAL A 37 6.44 -8.40 -9.31
N ALA A 38 5.26 -8.74 -8.79
CA ALA A 38 5.03 -10.07 -8.22
C ALA A 38 4.85 -11.07 -9.36
N SER A 39 5.56 -12.20 -9.29
CA SER A 39 5.52 -13.22 -10.34
C SER A 39 4.15 -13.90 -10.46
N ASP A 40 3.45 -14.04 -9.33
CA ASP A 40 2.21 -14.77 -9.18
C ASP A 40 1.56 -14.46 -7.80
N ILE A 41 0.34 -14.96 -7.59
CA ILE A 41 -0.43 -14.78 -6.35
C ILE A 41 0.12 -15.66 -5.20
N ASP A 42 0.93 -16.68 -5.47
CA ASP A 42 1.39 -17.62 -4.44
C ASP A 42 2.70 -17.16 -3.79
N ASP A 43 3.81 -17.19 -4.52
CA ASP A 43 5.14 -16.78 -4.05
C ASP A 43 5.33 -15.26 -4.17
N GLY A 44 4.81 -14.66 -5.25
CA GLY A 44 4.92 -13.22 -5.49
C GLY A 44 4.22 -12.37 -4.42
N GLU A 45 2.99 -12.73 -4.06
CA GLU A 45 2.22 -12.09 -2.96
C GLU A 45 3.00 -12.16 -1.64
N ASN A 46 3.52 -13.34 -1.27
CA ASN A 46 4.27 -13.52 -0.03
C ASN A 46 5.57 -12.71 0.00
N LYS A 47 6.27 -12.58 -1.13
CA LYS A 47 7.46 -11.72 -1.26
C LYS A 47 7.11 -10.24 -1.10
N LEU A 48 6.00 -9.79 -1.71
CA LEU A 48 5.51 -8.43 -1.54
C LEU A 48 5.13 -8.12 -0.10
N ILE A 49 4.41 -9.04 0.57
CA ILE A 49 4.07 -8.90 1.99
C ILE A 49 5.34 -8.67 2.81
N LYS A 50 6.33 -9.57 2.68
CA LYS A 50 7.60 -9.47 3.44
C LYS A 50 8.37 -8.19 3.13
N LEU A 51 8.38 -7.76 1.87
CA LEU A 51 8.99 -6.49 1.48
C LEU A 51 8.28 -5.32 2.17
N ILE A 52 6.96 -5.24 2.10
CA ILE A 52 6.20 -4.11 2.66
C ILE A 52 6.29 -4.10 4.20
N GLU A 53 6.29 -5.26 4.85
CA GLU A 53 6.58 -5.39 6.29
C GLU A 53 7.96 -4.84 6.64
N TYR A 54 8.99 -5.20 5.87
CA TYR A 54 10.34 -4.68 6.06
C TYR A 54 10.39 -3.15 5.87
N ILE A 55 9.76 -2.63 4.80
CA ILE A 55 9.68 -1.20 4.52
C ILE A 55 8.98 -0.46 5.67
N PHE A 56 7.93 -1.06 6.23
CA PHE A 56 7.21 -0.53 7.38
C PHE A 56 8.08 -0.46 8.63
N GLU A 57 8.83 -1.51 8.95
CA GLU A 57 9.74 -1.55 10.10
C GLU A 57 10.84 -0.48 10.00
N ILE A 58 11.51 -0.34 8.85
CA ILE A 58 12.53 0.71 8.65
C ILE A 58 11.95 2.14 8.61
N ASN A 59 10.63 2.26 8.43
CA ASN A 59 9.89 3.51 8.52
C ASN A 59 9.34 3.79 9.93
N ASN A 60 9.97 3.22 10.95
CA ASN A 60 9.59 3.34 12.37
C ASN A 60 8.18 2.79 12.64
N SER A 61 7.82 1.69 11.98
CA SER A 61 6.52 1.03 12.11
C SER A 61 5.36 2.00 11.92
N ASN A 62 5.45 2.82 10.87
CA ASN A 62 4.46 3.83 10.55
C ASN A 62 4.35 4.03 9.04
N ALA A 63 3.13 4.04 8.56
CA ALA A 63 2.80 4.41 7.19
C ALA A 63 1.46 5.14 7.15
N TYR A 64 1.21 5.85 6.06
CA TYR A 64 -0.12 6.29 5.71
C TYR A 64 -0.64 5.45 4.57
N ILE A 65 -1.95 5.27 4.49
CA ILE A 65 -2.60 4.59 3.38
C ILE A 65 -3.77 5.40 2.84
N ASP A 66 -3.99 5.30 1.55
CA ASP A 66 -5.25 5.67 0.90
C ASP A 66 -6.09 4.39 0.77
N PHE A 67 -7.19 4.34 1.51
CA PHE A 67 -8.07 3.18 1.61
C PHE A 67 -9.52 3.66 1.73
N TYR A 68 -10.21 3.77 0.60
CA TYR A 68 -11.55 4.35 0.50
C TYR A 68 -12.69 3.44 1.01
N ILE A 69 -12.40 2.53 1.95
CA ILE A 69 -13.36 1.56 2.50
C ILE A 69 -14.60 2.23 3.12
N ASN A 70 -14.46 3.45 3.63
CA ASN A 70 -15.57 4.21 4.21
C ASN A 70 -16.43 4.95 3.18
N LYS A 71 -16.04 4.92 1.91
CA LYS A 71 -16.77 5.56 0.81
C LYS A 71 -17.66 4.60 0.03
N ILE A 72 -17.45 3.29 0.17
CA ILE A 72 -18.24 2.29 -0.54
C ILE A 72 -19.55 1.98 0.18
N SER A 73 -20.57 1.60 -0.59
CA SER A 73 -21.91 1.31 -0.07
C SER A 73 -21.93 0.07 0.84
N PRO A 74 -22.95 -0.10 1.71
CA PRO A 74 -23.13 -1.34 2.47
C PRO A 74 -23.16 -2.59 1.57
N GLU A 75 -23.77 -2.48 0.38
CA GLU A 75 -23.84 -3.55 -0.62
C GLU A 75 -22.45 -3.90 -1.18
N ASP A 76 -21.63 -2.88 -1.50
CA ASP A 76 -20.26 -3.07 -1.96
C ASP A 76 -19.38 -3.63 -0.84
N LYS A 77 -19.58 -3.20 0.42
CA LYS A 77 -18.89 -3.78 1.59
C LYS A 77 -19.23 -5.26 1.76
N ASN A 78 -20.49 -5.63 1.57
CA ASN A 78 -20.90 -7.04 1.63
C ASN A 78 -20.30 -7.85 0.48
N THR A 79 -20.25 -7.28 -0.73
CA THR A 79 -19.58 -7.89 -1.88
C THR A 79 -18.10 -8.10 -1.61
N LEU A 80 -17.40 -7.07 -1.13
CA LEU A 80 -16.01 -7.11 -0.70
C LEU A 80 -15.79 -8.23 0.32
N PHE A 81 -16.60 -8.29 1.38
CA PHE A 81 -16.51 -9.31 2.43
C PHE A 81 -16.59 -10.75 1.88
N HIS A 82 -17.42 -10.99 0.87
CA HIS A 82 -17.55 -12.31 0.25
C HIS A 82 -16.37 -12.70 -0.66
N LEU A 83 -15.58 -11.73 -1.13
CA LEU A 83 -14.35 -11.98 -1.92
C LEU A 83 -13.14 -12.30 -1.05
N LEU A 84 -13.20 -11.99 0.25
CA LEU A 84 -12.11 -12.21 1.20
C LEU A 84 -11.91 -13.70 1.54
N SER A 85 -10.67 -14.05 1.86
CA SER A 85 -10.37 -15.31 2.53
C SER A 85 -10.95 -15.33 3.95
N ASP A 86 -11.08 -16.50 4.57
CA ASP A 86 -11.64 -16.59 5.92
C ASP A 86 -10.79 -15.85 6.97
N GLU A 87 -9.45 -15.89 6.85
CA GLU A 87 -8.53 -15.11 7.67
C GLU A 87 -8.76 -13.59 7.49
N ASP A 88 -8.95 -13.13 6.26
CA ASP A 88 -9.16 -11.72 5.96
C ASP A 88 -10.53 -11.21 6.40
N LYS A 89 -11.56 -12.07 6.44
CA LYS A 89 -12.89 -11.72 6.96
C LYS A 89 -12.86 -11.38 8.45
N ASP A 90 -12.06 -12.11 9.22
CA ASP A 90 -11.89 -11.85 10.65
C ASP A 90 -11.21 -10.50 10.87
N ILE A 91 -10.17 -10.19 10.08
CA ILE A 91 -9.50 -8.89 10.09
C ILE A 91 -10.48 -7.77 9.73
N PHE A 92 -11.23 -7.96 8.64
CA PHE A 92 -12.19 -6.97 8.13
C PHE A 92 -13.24 -6.61 9.18
N THR A 93 -13.85 -7.63 9.81
CA THR A 93 -14.91 -7.46 10.81
C THR A 93 -14.38 -6.85 12.11
N SER A 94 -13.16 -7.21 12.51
CA SER A 94 -12.59 -6.81 13.79
C SER A 94 -11.99 -5.40 13.78
N TYR A 95 -11.36 -4.99 12.67
CA TYR A 95 -10.49 -3.82 12.66
C TYR A 95 -10.91 -2.70 11.71
N LEU A 96 -11.84 -2.96 10.79
CA LEU A 96 -12.19 -2.00 9.73
C LEU A 96 -13.61 -1.42 9.86
N ASN A 97 -14.22 -1.54 11.04
CA ASN A 97 -15.46 -0.82 11.32
C ASN A 97 -15.18 0.62 11.76
N PHE A 98 -15.43 1.58 10.86
CA PHE A 98 -15.16 3.00 11.09
C PHE A 98 -16.46 3.82 10.97
N ASP A 99 -17.37 3.64 11.94
CA ASP A 99 -18.72 4.24 11.88
C ASP A 99 -18.75 5.77 11.74
N GLU A 100 -17.71 6.48 12.20
CA GLU A 100 -17.69 7.96 12.23
C GLU A 100 -16.70 8.61 11.23
N HIS A 101 -15.82 7.84 10.58
CA HIS A 101 -14.80 8.44 9.70
C HIS A 101 -15.26 8.48 8.24
N THR A 102 -15.38 9.68 7.68
CA THR A 102 -15.81 9.88 6.29
C THR A 102 -14.67 10.09 5.30
N GLY A 103 -13.40 10.11 5.74
CA GLY A 103 -12.24 10.26 4.86
C GLY A 103 -11.80 8.95 4.22
N VAL A 104 -10.70 9.01 3.46
CA VAL A 104 -10.06 7.85 2.81
C VAL A 104 -8.66 7.57 3.34
N PHE A 105 -8.12 8.48 4.16
CA PHE A 105 -6.74 8.38 4.63
C PHE A 105 -6.67 7.83 6.05
N PHE A 106 -5.74 6.91 6.23
CA PHE A 106 -5.48 6.31 7.53
C PHE A 106 -3.99 6.23 7.80
N ARG A 107 -3.65 6.21 9.09
CA ARG A 107 -2.31 5.87 9.58
C ARG A 107 -2.31 4.40 9.97
N LEU A 108 -1.45 3.63 9.32
CA LEU A 108 -1.13 2.26 9.65
C LEU A 108 -0.07 2.25 10.76
N VAL A 109 -0.36 1.55 11.86
CA VAL A 109 0.50 1.56 13.07
C VAL A 109 0.90 0.16 13.53
N ASP A 110 0.34 -0.86 12.89
CA ASP A 110 0.60 -2.24 13.21
C ASP A 110 0.86 -3.03 11.93
N LYS A 111 1.96 -3.79 11.92
CA LYS A 111 2.36 -4.57 10.74
C LYS A 111 1.43 -5.75 10.48
N GLU A 112 0.67 -6.22 11.48
CA GLU A 112 -0.24 -7.36 11.34
C GLU A 112 -1.31 -7.14 10.26
N LEU A 113 -1.59 -5.89 9.88
CA LEU A 113 -2.55 -5.55 8.85
C LEU A 113 -1.95 -5.53 7.42
N ILE A 114 -0.62 -5.57 7.28
CA ILE A 114 0.05 -5.53 5.98
C ILE A 114 -0.34 -6.72 5.09
N PRO A 115 -0.33 -7.98 5.55
CA PRO A 115 -0.75 -9.11 4.73
C PRO A 115 -2.13 -8.93 4.11
N PHE A 116 -3.10 -8.49 4.92
CA PHE A 116 -4.46 -8.18 4.46
C PHE A 116 -4.47 -7.10 3.37
N LEU A 117 -3.82 -5.95 3.60
CA LEU A 117 -3.81 -4.83 2.66
C LEU A 117 -3.10 -5.17 1.34
N VAL A 118 -2.05 -5.99 1.39
CA VAL A 118 -1.37 -6.48 0.18
C VAL A 118 -2.25 -7.45 -0.59
N ARG A 119 -2.91 -8.39 0.09
CA ARG A 119 -3.86 -9.33 -0.52
C ARG A 119 -5.02 -8.65 -1.25
N LEU A 120 -5.53 -7.56 -0.68
CA LEU A 120 -6.57 -6.77 -1.33
C LEU A 120 -6.12 -6.26 -2.71
N ASN A 121 -4.85 -5.84 -2.83
CA ASN A 121 -4.25 -5.41 -4.08
C ASN A 121 -3.97 -6.58 -5.01
N THR A 122 -3.12 -7.54 -4.61
CA THR A 122 -2.67 -8.64 -5.48
C THR A 122 -3.81 -9.46 -6.08
N ARG A 123 -4.94 -9.56 -5.38
CA ARG A 123 -6.14 -10.30 -5.82
C ARG A 123 -7.16 -9.41 -6.53
N GLU A 124 -6.83 -8.15 -6.76
CA GLU A 124 -7.65 -7.12 -7.43
C GLU A 124 -9.04 -6.96 -6.79
N ILE A 125 -9.09 -7.14 -5.47
CA ILE A 125 -10.32 -7.05 -4.67
C ILE A 125 -10.59 -5.59 -4.30
N PHE A 126 -9.56 -4.89 -3.82
CA PHE A 126 -9.67 -3.49 -3.39
C PHE A 126 -8.29 -2.82 -3.32
N PHE A 127 -8.10 -1.72 -4.04
CA PHE A 127 -6.77 -1.12 -4.12
C PHE A 127 -6.45 -0.26 -2.90
N VAL A 128 -5.21 -0.38 -2.43
CA VAL A 128 -4.66 0.39 -1.31
C VAL A 128 -3.31 0.93 -1.72
N THR A 129 -3.10 2.23 -1.57
CA THR A 129 -1.80 2.87 -1.78
C THR A 129 -1.09 3.05 -0.45
N PHE A 130 0.18 2.67 -0.36
CA PHE A 130 1.02 2.86 0.82
C PHE A 130 1.93 4.07 0.65
N TYR A 131 2.02 4.89 1.71
CA TYR A 131 2.86 6.07 1.77
C TYR A 131 3.78 6.00 2.99
N PHE A 132 5.07 5.83 2.73
CA PHE A 132 6.11 5.82 3.75
C PHE A 132 6.85 7.15 3.72
N THR A 133 7.12 7.73 4.91
CA THR A 133 7.58 9.12 5.01
C THR A 133 8.95 9.30 5.65
N ASN A 134 9.45 8.32 6.42
CA ASN A 134 10.77 8.43 7.08
C ASN A 134 11.90 8.10 6.10
N LYS A 135 11.75 6.98 5.40
CA LYS A 135 12.48 6.68 4.17
C LYS A 135 11.45 6.71 3.03
N PRO A 136 11.37 7.81 2.26
CA PRO A 136 10.20 8.06 1.43
C PRO A 136 10.04 7.10 0.26
N ILE A 137 8.85 6.49 0.17
CA ILE A 137 8.38 5.73 -0.99
C ILE A 137 6.85 5.74 -1.00
N THR A 138 6.26 5.90 -2.19
CA THR A 138 4.84 5.59 -2.41
C THR A 138 4.73 4.34 -3.24
N ILE A 139 3.98 3.36 -2.73
CA ILE A 139 3.68 2.10 -3.44
C ILE A 139 2.20 2.16 -3.82
N TRP A 140 1.93 2.41 -5.09
CA TRP A 140 0.57 2.49 -5.63
C TRP A 140 -0.07 1.10 -5.70
N GLY A 141 -1.40 1.07 -5.71
CA GLY A 141 -2.14 -0.18 -5.97
C GLY A 141 -1.71 -0.80 -7.31
N ASN A 142 -1.89 -2.11 -7.45
CA ASN A 142 -1.35 -2.81 -8.62
C ASN A 142 -2.22 -2.71 -9.87
N TYR A 143 -1.59 -3.05 -10.98
CA TYR A 143 -2.21 -3.39 -12.26
C TYR A 143 -1.64 -4.75 -12.68
N ASP A 144 -2.41 -5.85 -12.60
CA ASP A 144 -1.91 -7.19 -12.95
C ASP A 144 -0.59 -7.54 -12.24
N LEU A 145 -0.60 -7.49 -10.90
CA LEU A 145 0.58 -7.71 -10.01
C LEU A 145 1.79 -6.76 -10.21
N ASN A 146 1.65 -5.71 -11.02
CA ASN A 146 2.63 -4.63 -11.16
C ASN A 146 2.31 -3.49 -10.19
N PHE A 147 3.23 -3.17 -9.27
CA PHE A 147 3.08 -2.12 -8.26
C PHE A 147 4.03 -0.95 -8.56
N PRO A 148 3.51 0.16 -9.13
CA PRO A 148 4.31 1.36 -9.34
C PRO A 148 4.79 1.97 -8.03
N CYS A 149 6.09 2.22 -7.96
CA CYS A 149 6.78 2.77 -6.79
C CYS A 149 7.40 4.13 -7.14
N PHE A 150 7.20 5.13 -6.29
CA PHE A 150 7.59 6.51 -6.56
C PHE A 150 8.52 7.07 -5.48
N PHE A 151 9.49 7.86 -5.93
CA PHE A 151 10.61 8.40 -5.14
C PHE A 151 10.91 9.85 -5.52
N ASN A 152 11.36 10.64 -4.54
CA ASN A 152 11.91 11.98 -4.79
C ASN A 152 13.40 11.93 -5.14
N ALA A 153 14.18 11.17 -4.37
CA ALA A 153 15.64 11.16 -4.45
C ALA A 153 16.17 9.90 -5.15
N GLN A 154 17.31 10.04 -5.84
CA GLN A 154 18.01 8.92 -6.47
C GLN A 154 18.50 7.88 -5.45
N GLU A 155 18.95 8.33 -4.28
CA GLU A 155 19.44 7.46 -3.20
C GLU A 155 18.34 6.53 -2.66
N ASP A 156 17.10 7.04 -2.55
CA ASP A 156 15.96 6.22 -2.14
C ASP A 156 15.58 5.22 -3.24
N PHE A 157 15.57 5.65 -4.50
CA PHE A 157 15.38 4.74 -5.64
C PHE A 157 16.38 3.58 -5.59
N GLU A 158 17.67 3.85 -5.46
CA GLU A 158 18.72 2.81 -5.43
C GLU A 158 18.57 1.87 -4.24
N PHE A 159 18.27 2.41 -3.06
CA PHE A 159 18.00 1.61 -1.88
C PHE A 159 16.82 0.65 -2.10
N TYR A 160 15.69 1.18 -2.56
CA TYR A 160 14.46 0.40 -2.73
C TYR A 160 14.55 -0.57 -3.90
N TYR A 161 15.30 -0.22 -4.94
CA TYR A 161 15.63 -1.14 -6.03
C TYR A 161 16.43 -2.35 -5.53
N ASN A 162 17.49 -2.10 -4.75
CA ASN A 162 18.37 -3.15 -4.24
C ASN A 162 17.68 -4.05 -3.19
N ILE A 163 16.92 -3.46 -2.25
CA ILE A 163 16.19 -4.25 -1.26
C ILE A 163 15.15 -5.14 -1.96
N SER A 164 14.41 -4.63 -2.94
CA SER A 164 13.37 -5.40 -3.64
C SER A 164 13.96 -6.59 -4.40
N LYS A 165 15.13 -6.42 -5.02
CA LYS A 165 15.89 -7.54 -5.60
C LYS A 165 16.31 -8.57 -4.55
N SER A 166 16.69 -8.16 -3.35
CA SER A 166 17.06 -9.08 -2.26
C SER A 166 15.90 -9.94 -1.76
N PHE A 167 14.66 -9.45 -1.89
CA PHE A 167 13.44 -10.23 -1.65
C PHE A 167 13.03 -11.11 -2.85
N GLY A 168 13.78 -11.08 -3.95
CA GLY A 168 13.53 -11.90 -5.13
C GLY A 168 12.35 -11.43 -5.97
N LEU A 169 12.02 -10.13 -5.92
CA LEU A 169 11.01 -9.49 -6.78
C LEU A 169 11.65 -9.06 -8.11
N LEU A 170 10.86 -9.15 -9.18
CA LEU A 170 11.21 -8.60 -10.48
C LEU A 170 10.96 -7.08 -10.46
N ILE A 171 11.80 -6.32 -11.18
CA ILE A 171 11.71 -4.87 -11.22
C ILE A 171 11.79 -4.41 -12.67
N ASN A 172 10.79 -3.66 -13.12
CA ASN A 172 10.82 -2.94 -14.38
C ASN A 172 11.09 -1.46 -14.07
N SER A 173 12.07 -0.86 -14.73
CA SER A 173 12.32 0.58 -14.66
C SER A 173 12.31 1.15 -16.06
N ASP A 174 11.52 2.18 -16.31
CA ASP A 174 11.51 2.91 -17.59
C ASP A 174 12.77 3.75 -17.81
N SER A 175 13.82 3.56 -16.99
CA SER A 175 15.15 4.05 -17.29
C SER A 175 15.80 3.14 -18.34
N GLU A 176 15.35 3.28 -19.59
CA GLU A 176 16.24 3.06 -20.72
C GLU A 176 17.39 4.07 -20.63
N ASP A 177 18.58 3.59 -21.00
CA ASP A 177 19.92 4.18 -20.85
C ASP A 177 20.08 5.70 -21.06
#